data_AF-A0A1Y3N4X0-F1
#
_entry.id   AF-A0A1Y3N4X0-F1
#
_cell.length_a   1.000
_cell.length_b   1.000
_cell.length_c   1.000
_cell.angle_alpha   90.00
_cell.angle_beta   90.00
_cell.angle_gamma   90.00
#
_symmetry.space_group_name_H-M   'P 1'
#
loop_
_entity.id
_entity.type
_entity.pdbx_description
1 polymer ?
#
loop_
_entity_poly.entity_id
_entity_poly.type
_entity_poly.pdbx_seq_one_letter_code
_entity_poly.pdbx_strand_id
1 'polypeptide(L)'
;MDIFSHVLYVTEKTTKLSYLAHNCCMIDKYRQETCCIIGNYYSLRGEHEKAVLYFQRALKLNKNYLSAWTLMGHEYIELKNTQAAIEAYRRAIDLSQRDYRAWYGLGQIYEVLRMPYYSLYYYQQAASLRPYDSRMWVALAQCYDYIDHSIEAIKCYKRALIGGDSGPIVLIKLANLYAKLGNNDTAAYYYRLSLLEYKKLNNIEDSNYQEGCIFMANYYKRKKNYQNAEKYLQDVLHTEEGKSLVKELKSLQMAEA
;
A
#
# COMPACT_ATOMS: atom_id res chain seq x y z
N MET A 1 5.97 25.74 -5.39
CA MET A 1 4.60 25.50 -5.91
C MET A 1 4.38 24.04 -6.28
N ASP A 2 5.41 23.30 -6.67
CA ASP A 2 5.31 21.89 -7.10
C ASP A 2 4.92 20.92 -5.99
N ILE A 3 5.42 21.16 -4.77
CA ILE A 3 5.02 20.37 -3.61
C ILE A 3 3.52 20.57 -3.33
N PHE A 4 3.03 21.79 -3.51
CA PHE A 4 1.61 22.11 -3.32
C PHE A 4 0.73 21.46 -4.39
N SER A 5 1.15 21.49 -5.67
CA SER A 5 0.42 20.78 -6.73
C SER A 5 0.44 19.27 -6.53
N HIS A 6 1.55 18.70 -6.05
CA HIS A 6 1.63 17.29 -5.70
C HIS A 6 0.69 16.93 -4.53
N VAL A 7 0.58 17.78 -3.49
CA VAL A 7 -0.38 17.56 -2.40
C VAL A 7 -1.82 17.64 -2.91
N LEU A 8 -2.13 18.58 -3.80
CA LEU A 8 -3.46 18.67 -4.42
C LEU A 8 -3.76 17.44 -5.29
N TYR A 9 -2.75 16.90 -5.98
CA TYR A 9 -2.84 15.66 -6.72
C TYR A 9 -3.12 14.46 -5.80
N VAL A 10 -2.32 14.27 -4.76
CA VAL A 10 -2.48 13.18 -3.78
C VAL A 10 -3.80 13.27 -3.02
N THR A 11 -4.30 14.48 -2.77
CA THR A 11 -5.61 14.68 -2.13
C THR A 11 -6.80 14.69 -3.11
N GLU A 12 -6.55 14.38 -4.38
CA GLU A 12 -7.53 14.27 -5.47
C GLU A 12 -8.42 15.52 -5.65
N LYS A 13 -7.90 16.70 -5.32
CA LYS A 13 -8.65 17.97 -5.39
C LYS A 13 -8.60 18.56 -6.79
N THR A 14 -9.36 17.95 -7.71
CA THR A 14 -9.46 18.30 -9.14
C THR A 14 -9.65 19.80 -9.41
N THR A 15 -10.61 20.43 -8.72
CA THR A 15 -10.98 21.85 -8.92
C THR A 15 -9.89 22.83 -8.47
N LYS A 16 -9.21 22.52 -7.37
CA LYS A 16 -8.12 23.37 -6.87
C LYS A 16 -6.88 23.22 -7.75
N LEU A 17 -6.60 22.00 -8.23
CA LEU A 17 -5.49 21.75 -9.12
C LEU A 17 -5.69 22.39 -10.50
N SER A 18 -6.92 22.38 -11.04
CA SER A 18 -7.24 23.04 -12.31
C SER A 18 -7.10 24.56 -12.21
N TYR A 19 -7.61 25.16 -11.13
CA TYR A 19 -7.46 26.59 -10.86
C TYR A 19 -5.99 26.99 -10.74
N LEU A 20 -5.20 26.20 -9.99
CA LEU A 20 -3.75 26.42 -9.86
C LEU A 20 -3.03 26.32 -11.21
N ALA A 21 -3.33 25.29 -12.00
CA ALA A 21 -2.71 25.11 -13.32
C ALA A 21 -3.03 26.26 -14.27
N HIS A 22 -4.27 26.75 -14.27
CA HIS A 22 -4.68 27.89 -15.09
C HIS A 22 -3.95 29.18 -14.66
N ASN A 23 -3.94 29.47 -13.36
CA ASN A 23 -3.26 30.65 -12.83
C ASN A 23 -1.75 30.63 -13.12
N CYS A 24 -1.08 29.50 -12.90
CA CYS A 24 0.35 29.38 -13.19
C CYS A 24 0.66 29.54 -14.68
N CYS A 25 -0.20 29.02 -15.56
CA CYS A 25 -0.07 29.18 -17.01
C CYS A 25 -0.19 30.65 -17.45
N MET A 26 -1.08 31.43 -16.81
CA MET A 26 -1.25 32.86 -17.09
C MET A 26 -0.08 33.71 -16.61
N ILE A 27 0.55 33.33 -15.50
CA ILE A 27 1.71 34.05 -14.95
C ILE A 27 2.96 33.76 -15.77
N ASP A 28 3.32 32.48 -15.92
CA ASP A 28 4.50 32.07 -16.69
C ASP A 28 4.35 30.63 -17.21
N LYS A 29 4.12 30.53 -18.51
CA LYS A 29 3.93 29.28 -19.23
C LYS A 29 5.22 28.47 -19.41
N TYR A 30 6.38 29.11 -19.47
CA TYR A 30 7.65 28.48 -19.87
C TYR A 30 8.54 28.15 -18.66
N ARG A 31 7.95 28.06 -17.48
CA ARG A 31 8.60 27.61 -16.26
C ARG A 31 8.51 26.10 -16.10
N GLN A 32 9.57 25.48 -15.61
CA GLN A 32 9.59 24.03 -15.33
C GLN A 32 8.55 23.64 -14.27
N GLU A 33 8.34 24.48 -13.26
CA GLU A 33 7.33 24.28 -12.22
C GLU A 33 5.92 24.31 -12.81
N THR A 34 5.62 25.31 -13.64
CA THR A 34 4.32 25.42 -14.32
C THR A 34 4.04 24.20 -15.19
N CYS A 35 5.05 23.73 -15.95
CA CYS A 35 4.92 22.52 -16.76
C CYS A 35 4.59 21.29 -15.90
N CYS A 36 5.22 21.15 -14.72
CA CYS A 36 4.93 20.04 -13.81
C CYS A 36 3.54 20.15 -13.16
N ILE A 37 3.09 21.36 -12.80
CA ILE A 37 1.74 21.59 -12.29
C ILE A 37 0.69 21.19 -13.34
N ILE A 38 0.90 21.59 -14.60
CA ILE A 38 0.03 21.22 -15.72
C ILE A 38 0.09 19.70 -15.98
N GLY A 39 1.28 19.10 -15.89
CA GLY A 39 1.46 17.65 -15.96
C GLY A 39 0.62 16.90 -14.92
N ASN A 40 0.70 17.31 -13.64
CA ASN A 40 -0.11 16.75 -12.56
C ASN A 40 -1.62 16.92 -12.81
N TYR A 41 -2.03 18.07 -13.36
CA TYR A 41 -3.43 18.30 -13.72
C TYR A 41 -3.92 17.33 -14.81
N TYR A 42 -3.13 17.10 -15.87
CA TYR A 42 -3.50 16.14 -16.92
C TYR A 42 -3.47 14.69 -16.43
N SER A 43 -2.49 14.34 -15.60
CA SER A 43 -2.41 13.02 -14.93
C SER A 43 -3.67 12.74 -14.13
N LEU A 44 -4.12 13.71 -13.32
CA LEU A 44 -5.35 13.59 -12.53
C LEU A 44 -6.62 13.45 -13.38
N ARG A 45 -6.59 13.90 -14.64
CA ARG A 45 -7.69 13.72 -15.60
C ARG A 45 -7.63 12.40 -16.37
N GLY A 46 -6.61 11.57 -16.13
CA GLY A 46 -6.34 10.34 -16.88
C GLY A 46 -5.73 10.58 -18.26
N GLU A 47 -5.34 11.83 -18.59
CA GLU A 47 -4.71 12.17 -19.87
C GLU A 47 -3.18 11.99 -19.76
N HIS A 48 -2.74 10.75 -19.50
CA HIS A 48 -1.34 10.41 -19.19
C HIS A 48 -0.34 10.79 -20.29
N GLU A 49 -0.70 10.61 -21.56
CA GLU A 49 0.16 10.99 -22.68
C GLU A 49 0.47 12.50 -22.70
N LYS A 50 -0.52 13.34 -22.38
CA LYS A 50 -0.32 14.78 -22.27
C LYS A 50 0.50 15.12 -21.03
N ALA A 51 0.26 14.43 -19.91
CA ALA A 51 1.06 14.61 -18.71
C ALA A 51 2.56 14.36 -19.00
N VAL A 52 2.89 13.24 -19.65
CA VAL A 52 4.26 12.93 -20.11
C VAL A 52 4.82 14.03 -21.00
N LEU A 53 4.04 14.54 -21.97
CA LEU A 53 4.50 15.62 -22.84
C LEU A 53 4.87 16.89 -22.05
N TYR A 54 4.09 17.25 -21.02
CA TYR A 54 4.39 18.40 -20.17
C TYR A 54 5.58 18.16 -19.25
N PHE A 55 5.77 16.93 -18.73
CA PHE A 55 6.98 16.59 -17.99
C PHE A 55 8.23 16.61 -18.87
N GLN A 56 8.15 16.12 -20.11
CA GLN A 56 9.24 16.24 -21.08
C GLN A 56 9.56 17.71 -21.40
N ARG A 57 8.55 18.59 -21.49
CA ARG A 57 8.77 20.04 -21.63
C ARG A 57 9.47 20.64 -20.41
N ALA A 58 9.08 20.24 -19.20
CA ALA A 58 9.78 20.65 -17.98
C ALA A 58 11.26 20.23 -18.01
N LEU A 59 11.55 19.02 -18.48
CA LEU A 59 12.92 18.50 -18.62
C LEU A 59 13.73 19.18 -19.74
N LYS A 60 13.07 19.67 -20.79
CA LYS A 60 13.73 20.49 -21.83
C LYS A 60 14.17 21.85 -21.27
N LEU A 61 13.39 22.43 -20.37
CA LEU A 61 13.72 23.69 -19.68
C LEU A 61 14.83 23.45 -18.64
N ASN A 62 14.73 22.37 -17.87
CA ASN A 62 15.76 21.98 -16.91
C ASN A 62 15.88 20.45 -16.81
N LYS A 63 16.98 19.94 -17.36
CA LYS A 63 17.28 18.50 -17.42
C LYS A 63 17.50 17.87 -16.04
N ASN A 64 17.91 18.67 -15.06
CA ASN A 64 18.23 18.22 -13.70
C ASN A 64 17.02 18.32 -12.77
N TYR A 65 15.82 18.55 -13.31
CA TYR A 65 14.61 18.67 -12.52
C TYR A 65 14.09 17.29 -12.07
N LEU A 66 14.56 16.87 -10.90
CA LEU A 66 14.33 15.53 -10.33
C LEU A 66 12.84 15.12 -10.28
N SER A 67 11.96 16.03 -9.86
CA SER A 67 10.54 15.70 -9.69
C SER A 67 9.84 15.39 -11.02
N ALA A 68 10.25 16.00 -12.14
CA ALA A 68 9.72 15.65 -13.45
C ALA A 68 10.13 14.23 -13.87
N TRP A 69 11.35 13.79 -13.57
CA TRP A 69 11.77 12.42 -13.86
C TRP A 69 10.95 11.39 -13.08
N THR A 70 10.72 11.62 -11.79
CA THR A 70 9.90 10.72 -10.97
C THR A 70 8.44 10.70 -11.42
N LEU A 71 7.84 11.87 -11.68
CA LEU A 71 6.44 11.97 -12.11
C LEU A 71 6.24 11.37 -13.50
N MET A 72 7.16 11.62 -14.42
CA MET A 72 7.13 10.99 -15.75
C MET A 72 7.25 9.46 -15.66
N GLY A 73 8.04 8.94 -14.71
CA GLY A 73 8.11 7.51 -14.41
C GLY A 73 6.75 6.95 -13.97
N HIS A 74 6.01 7.66 -13.12
CA HIS A 74 4.66 7.25 -12.70
C HIS A 74 3.68 7.23 -13.88
N GLU A 75 3.67 8.25 -14.74
CA GLU A 75 2.80 8.26 -15.93
C GLU A 75 3.12 7.13 -16.90
N TYR A 76 4.40 6.76 -17.06
CA TYR A 76 4.76 5.63 -17.92
C TYR A 76 4.28 4.28 -17.35
N ILE A 77 4.17 4.13 -16.03
CA ILE A 77 3.55 2.95 -15.41
C ILE A 77 2.07 2.88 -15.79
N GLU A 78 1.33 3.99 -15.68
CA GLU A 78 -0.10 4.06 -16.06
C GLU A 78 -0.31 3.77 -17.55
N LEU A 79 0.62 4.24 -18.40
CA LEU A 79 0.66 3.92 -19.83
C LEU A 79 1.12 2.48 -20.13
N LYS A 80 1.43 1.67 -19.11
CA LYS A 80 1.98 0.31 -19.22
C LYS A 80 3.30 0.22 -19.99
N ASN A 81 4.01 1.35 -20.15
CA ASN A 81 5.31 1.40 -20.78
C ASN A 81 6.40 1.24 -19.71
N THR A 82 6.61 0.01 -19.28
CA THR A 82 7.55 -0.33 -18.20
C THR A 82 9.00 0.01 -18.54
N GLN A 83 9.41 -0.10 -19.81
CA GLN A 83 10.77 0.22 -20.23
C GLN A 83 11.09 1.70 -20.05
N ALA A 84 10.23 2.59 -20.57
CA ALA A 84 10.40 4.03 -20.42
C ALA A 84 10.30 4.46 -18.94
N ALA A 85 9.45 3.80 -18.15
CA ALA A 85 9.34 4.06 -16.72
C ALA A 85 10.66 3.74 -15.99
N ILE A 86 11.28 2.58 -16.27
CA ILE A 86 12.57 2.19 -15.67
C ILE A 86 13.66 3.21 -16.02
N GLU A 87 13.73 3.64 -17.29
CA GLU A 87 14.70 4.65 -17.71
C GLU A 87 14.50 5.98 -16.97
N ALA A 88 13.25 6.44 -16.84
CA ALA A 88 12.93 7.68 -16.14
C ALA A 88 13.34 7.64 -14.66
N TYR A 89 13.06 6.53 -13.96
CA TYR A 89 13.48 6.39 -12.57
C TYR A 89 14.99 6.20 -12.40
N ARG A 90 15.67 5.49 -13.31
CA ARG A 90 17.14 5.40 -13.28
C ARG A 90 17.78 6.77 -13.43
N ARG A 91 17.28 7.60 -14.36
CA ARG A 91 17.72 9.00 -14.50
C ARG A 91 17.47 9.82 -13.23
N ALA A 92 16.34 9.60 -12.54
CA ALA A 92 16.07 10.24 -11.27
C ALA A 92 17.09 9.83 -10.18
N ILE A 93 17.46 8.55 -10.11
CA ILE A 93 18.48 8.04 -9.18
C ILE A 93 19.87 8.60 -9.50
N ASP A 94 20.23 8.66 -10.78
CA ASP A 94 21.51 9.24 -11.23
C ASP A 94 21.65 10.70 -10.81
N LEU A 95 20.54 11.46 -10.87
CA LEU A 95 20.50 12.86 -10.42
C LEU A 95 20.53 12.99 -8.89
N SER A 96 19.81 12.12 -8.17
CA SER A 96 19.76 12.13 -6.71
C SER A 96 19.49 10.74 -6.15
N GLN A 97 20.56 10.11 -5.67
CA GLN A 97 20.48 8.81 -4.99
C GLN A 97 19.71 8.86 -3.67
N ARG A 98 19.51 10.06 -3.08
CA ARG A 98 18.79 10.25 -1.82
C ARG A 98 17.27 10.29 -1.98
N ASP A 99 16.75 10.30 -3.21
CA ASP A 99 15.30 10.34 -3.42
C ASP A 99 14.70 8.94 -3.35
N TYR A 100 14.06 8.63 -2.22
CA TYR A 100 13.41 7.35 -1.99
C TYR A 100 12.29 7.05 -2.99
N ARG A 101 11.67 8.07 -3.60
CA ARG A 101 10.52 7.89 -4.51
C ARG A 101 10.91 7.13 -5.77
N ALA A 102 12.09 7.42 -6.32
CA ALA A 102 12.60 6.72 -7.50
C ALA A 102 12.96 5.26 -7.19
N TRP A 103 13.58 5.01 -6.03
CA TRP A 103 13.86 3.66 -5.54
C TRP A 103 12.58 2.86 -5.33
N TYR A 104 11.58 3.46 -4.68
CA TYR A 104 10.28 2.83 -4.45
C TYR A 104 9.55 2.55 -5.78
N GLY A 105 9.53 3.51 -6.72
CA GLY A 105 8.91 3.36 -8.03
C GLY A 105 9.54 2.23 -8.87
N LEU A 106 10.88 2.08 -8.83
CA LEU A 106 11.53 0.92 -9.44
C LEU A 106 11.13 -0.40 -8.77
N GLY A 107 11.08 -0.42 -7.43
CA GLY A 107 10.59 -1.59 -6.68
C GLY A 107 9.21 -2.03 -7.14
N GLN A 108 8.28 -1.08 -7.31
CA GLN A 108 6.92 -1.33 -7.80
C GLN A 108 6.92 -1.85 -9.24
N ILE A 109 7.74 -1.30 -10.14
CA ILE A 109 7.82 -1.81 -11.52
C ILE A 109 8.30 -3.25 -11.54
N TYR A 110 9.37 -3.57 -10.80
CA TYR A 110 9.90 -4.93 -10.76
C TYR A 110 8.94 -5.92 -10.08
N GLU A 111 8.11 -5.45 -9.16
CA GLU A 111 7.02 -6.22 -8.57
C GLU A 111 5.95 -6.56 -9.62
N VAL A 112 5.51 -5.56 -10.42
CA VAL A 112 4.57 -5.77 -11.54
C VAL A 112 5.15 -6.73 -12.59
N LEU A 113 6.46 -6.66 -12.84
CA LEU A 113 7.18 -7.57 -13.73
C LEU A 113 7.41 -8.98 -13.14
N ARG A 114 6.93 -9.26 -11.93
CA ARG A 114 7.10 -10.53 -11.20
C ARG A 114 8.57 -10.92 -11.02
N MET A 115 9.43 -9.93 -10.81
CA MET A 115 10.86 -10.10 -10.53
C MET A 115 11.17 -9.75 -9.08
N PRO A 116 10.83 -10.63 -8.11
CA PRO A 116 10.80 -10.27 -6.70
C PRO A 116 12.20 -9.99 -6.11
N TYR A 117 13.26 -10.65 -6.61
CA TYR A 117 14.63 -10.39 -6.15
C TYR A 117 15.14 -9.00 -6.53
N TYR A 118 14.82 -8.52 -7.73
CA TYR A 118 15.15 -7.15 -8.14
C TYR A 118 14.33 -6.15 -7.32
N SER A 119 13.02 -6.38 -7.20
CA SER A 119 12.13 -5.55 -6.40
C SER A 119 12.63 -5.41 -4.94
N LEU A 120 13.07 -6.52 -4.34
CA LEU A 120 13.63 -6.56 -2.99
C LEU A 120 14.83 -5.60 -2.85
N TYR A 121 15.78 -5.61 -3.79
CA TYR A 121 16.93 -4.72 -3.76
C TYR A 121 16.51 -3.24 -3.75
N TYR A 122 15.61 -2.84 -4.66
CA TYR A 122 15.17 -1.45 -4.75
C TYR A 122 14.35 -1.01 -3.53
N TYR A 123 13.49 -1.88 -2.99
CA TYR A 123 12.75 -1.59 -1.76
C TYR A 123 13.65 -1.52 -0.52
N GLN A 124 14.73 -2.32 -0.44
CA GLN A 124 15.72 -2.19 0.63
C GLN A 124 16.41 -0.82 0.61
N GLN A 125 16.77 -0.32 -0.59
CA GLN A 125 17.33 1.03 -0.74
C GLN A 125 16.31 2.12 -0.35
N ALA A 126 15.04 1.97 -0.74
CA ALA A 126 13.99 2.91 -0.34
C ALA A 126 13.80 2.92 1.20
N ALA A 127 13.79 1.75 1.84
CA ALA A 127 13.64 1.61 3.29
C ALA A 127 14.87 2.11 4.07
N SER A 128 16.08 2.02 3.52
CA SER A 128 17.29 2.56 4.15
C SER A 128 17.28 4.09 4.18
N LEU A 129 16.74 4.74 3.13
CA LEU A 129 16.59 6.18 3.05
C LEU A 129 15.48 6.73 3.96
N ARG A 130 14.39 5.96 4.14
CA ARG A 130 13.26 6.31 5.01
C ARG A 130 12.95 5.19 6.00
N PRO A 131 13.79 5.01 7.05
CA PRO A 131 13.66 3.90 7.98
C PRO A 131 12.43 3.96 8.89
N TYR A 132 11.76 5.12 8.98
CA TYR A 132 10.58 5.33 9.80
C TYR A 132 9.26 5.35 9.00
N ASP A 133 9.30 5.30 7.67
CA ASP A 133 8.09 5.24 6.85
C ASP A 133 7.57 3.80 6.80
N SER A 134 6.36 3.58 7.33
CA SER A 134 5.73 2.26 7.41
C SER A 134 5.51 1.65 6.02
N ARG A 135 5.22 2.46 5.01
CA ARG A 135 4.90 2.00 3.64
C ARG A 135 6.06 1.27 2.98
N MET A 136 7.29 1.74 3.22
CA MET A 136 8.50 1.13 2.68
C MET A 136 8.69 -0.28 3.25
N TRP A 137 8.50 -0.43 4.56
CA TRP A 137 8.61 -1.72 5.24
C TRP A 137 7.48 -2.69 4.86
N VAL A 138 6.27 -2.18 4.62
CA VAL A 138 5.14 -2.99 4.12
C VAL A 138 5.44 -3.54 2.72
N ALA A 139 5.92 -2.72 1.80
CA ALA A 139 6.28 -3.19 0.45
C ALA A 139 7.41 -4.23 0.49
N LEU A 140 8.44 -3.99 1.31
CA LEU A 140 9.52 -4.94 1.54
C LEU A 140 9.00 -6.27 2.11
N ALA A 141 8.10 -6.22 3.09
CA ALA A 141 7.52 -7.40 3.71
C ALA A 141 6.65 -8.22 2.74
N GLN A 142 5.90 -7.54 1.87
CA GLN A 142 5.12 -8.19 0.81
C GLN A 142 6.03 -8.92 -0.19
N CYS A 143 7.17 -8.32 -0.56
CA CYS A 143 8.15 -8.99 -1.38
C CYS A 143 8.73 -10.24 -0.70
N TYR A 144 9.05 -10.17 0.59
CA TYR A 144 9.54 -11.35 1.33
C TYR A 144 8.48 -12.46 1.44
N ASP A 145 7.21 -12.12 1.66
CA ASP A 145 6.09 -13.09 1.68
C ASP A 145 5.94 -13.76 0.30
N TYR A 146 6.11 -13.02 -0.80
CA TYR A 146 6.08 -13.58 -2.15
C TYR A 146 7.25 -14.55 -2.45
N ILE A 147 8.41 -14.37 -1.80
CA ILE A 147 9.57 -15.28 -1.93
C ILE A 147 9.52 -16.38 -0.84
N ASP A 148 8.38 -16.57 -0.15
CA ASP A 148 8.19 -17.53 0.96
C ASP A 148 9.15 -17.35 2.16
N HIS A 149 9.83 -16.21 2.26
CA HIS A 149 10.70 -15.84 3.38
C HIS A 149 9.86 -15.24 4.52
N SER A 150 9.03 -16.09 5.12
CA SER A 150 8.02 -15.68 6.10
C SER A 150 8.61 -15.04 7.37
N ILE A 151 9.80 -15.47 7.80
CA ILE A 151 10.46 -14.97 9.02
C ILE A 151 10.93 -13.53 8.81
N GLU A 152 11.57 -13.25 7.67
CA GLU A 152 12.02 -11.93 7.24
C GLU A 152 10.83 -11.00 7.02
N ALA A 153 9.75 -11.49 6.39
CA ALA A 153 8.51 -10.74 6.21
C ALA A 153 7.93 -10.28 7.57
N ILE A 154 7.87 -11.18 8.57
CA ILE A 154 7.41 -10.83 9.92
C ILE A 154 8.27 -9.73 10.55
N LYS A 155 9.60 -9.80 10.42
CA LYS A 155 10.50 -8.75 10.94
C LYS A 155 10.19 -7.39 10.29
N CYS A 156 9.98 -7.38 8.98
CA CYS A 156 9.65 -6.17 8.23
C CYS A 156 8.28 -5.60 8.63
N TYR A 157 7.24 -6.44 8.75
CA TYR A 157 5.93 -6.00 9.21
C TYR A 157 5.95 -5.47 10.65
N LYS A 158 6.68 -6.12 11.57
CA LYS A 158 6.88 -5.60 12.93
C LYS A 158 7.54 -4.22 12.93
N ARG A 159 8.51 -4.01 12.04
CA ARG A 159 9.14 -2.70 11.89
C ARG A 159 8.19 -1.66 11.29
N ALA A 160 7.31 -2.05 10.37
CA ALA A 160 6.27 -1.18 9.85
C ALA A 160 5.32 -0.67 10.94
N LEU A 161 4.99 -1.50 11.93
CA LEU A 161 4.13 -1.12 13.06
C LEU A 161 4.74 -0.01 13.95
N ILE A 162 6.07 0.07 14.02
CA ILE A 162 6.76 1.13 14.78
C ILE A 162 6.53 2.51 14.13
N GLY A 163 6.33 2.55 12.82
CA GLY A 163 6.12 3.79 12.06
C GLY A 163 4.78 4.51 12.33
N GLY A 164 3.88 3.92 13.14
CA GLY A 164 2.64 4.55 13.62
C GLY A 164 1.49 4.62 12.61
N ASP A 165 1.78 4.77 11.32
CA ASP A 165 0.77 4.86 10.24
C ASP A 165 0.42 3.49 9.63
N SER A 166 0.72 2.39 10.32
CA SER A 166 0.37 1.06 9.85
C SER A 166 -1.11 0.79 10.08
N GLY A 167 -1.92 0.78 9.01
CA GLY A 167 -3.34 0.42 9.11
C GLY A 167 -3.57 -1.04 9.54
N PRO A 168 -4.84 -1.40 9.86
CA PRO A 168 -5.18 -2.73 10.39
C PRO A 168 -4.86 -3.88 9.42
N ILE A 169 -4.69 -3.56 8.14
CA ILE A 169 -4.24 -4.46 7.08
C ILE A 169 -2.86 -5.06 7.43
N VAL A 170 -1.94 -4.28 8.00
CA VAL A 170 -0.60 -4.75 8.37
C VAL A 170 -0.68 -5.82 9.46
N LEU A 171 -1.54 -5.60 10.46
CA LEU A 171 -1.78 -6.55 11.55
C LEU A 171 -2.36 -7.86 11.03
N ILE A 172 -3.28 -7.82 10.07
CA ILE A 172 -3.85 -9.02 9.44
C ILE A 172 -2.79 -9.79 8.65
N LYS A 173 -1.99 -9.11 7.81
CA LYS A 173 -0.90 -9.77 7.07
C LYS A 173 0.09 -10.46 8.01
N LEU A 174 0.41 -9.81 9.13
CA LEU A 174 1.28 -10.34 10.16
C LEU A 174 0.64 -11.55 10.88
N ALA A 175 -0.65 -11.49 11.18
CA ALA A 175 -1.41 -12.59 11.76
C ALA A 175 -1.47 -13.81 10.82
N ASN A 176 -1.71 -13.58 9.54
CA ASN A 176 -1.68 -14.60 8.48
C ASN A 176 -0.33 -15.30 8.39
N LEU A 177 0.77 -14.55 8.43
CA LEU A 177 2.11 -15.14 8.45
C LEU A 177 2.36 -16.02 9.69
N TYR A 178 1.91 -15.57 10.87
CA TYR A 178 2.02 -16.41 12.08
C TYR A 178 1.14 -17.65 12.02
N ALA A 179 -0.04 -17.57 11.42
CA ALA A 179 -0.92 -18.70 11.19
C ALA A 179 -0.29 -19.72 10.21
N LYS A 180 0.34 -19.23 9.12
CA LYS A 180 1.10 -20.07 8.18
C LYS A 180 2.24 -20.83 8.88
N LEU A 181 2.91 -20.19 9.85
CA LEU A 181 3.98 -20.81 10.66
C LEU A 181 3.46 -21.73 11.79
N GLY A 182 2.15 -21.91 11.94
CA GLY A 182 1.54 -22.75 12.98
C GLY A 182 1.46 -22.10 14.37
N ASN A 183 1.93 -20.86 14.54
CA ASN A 183 1.88 -20.12 15.79
C ASN A 183 0.51 -19.45 15.98
N ASN A 184 -0.51 -20.28 16.22
CA ASN A 184 -1.91 -19.86 16.29
C ASN A 184 -2.20 -18.89 17.45
N ASP A 185 -1.51 -19.01 18.58
CA ASP A 185 -1.70 -18.11 19.73
C ASP A 185 -1.24 -16.68 19.41
N THR A 186 -0.09 -16.52 18.76
CA THR A 186 0.38 -15.19 18.34
C THR A 186 -0.46 -14.64 17.19
N ALA A 187 -0.89 -15.50 16.25
CA ALA A 187 -1.82 -15.09 15.21
C ALA A 187 -3.12 -14.53 15.79
N ALA A 188 -3.74 -15.23 16.75
CA ALA A 188 -4.95 -14.78 17.42
C ALA A 188 -4.77 -13.44 18.15
N TYR A 189 -3.58 -13.19 18.73
CA TYR A 189 -3.26 -11.90 19.33
C TYR A 189 -3.30 -10.75 18.30
N TYR A 190 -2.63 -10.90 17.15
CA TYR A 190 -2.63 -9.87 16.11
C TYR A 190 -3.99 -9.68 15.44
N TYR A 191 -4.75 -10.77 15.24
CA TYR A 191 -6.13 -10.69 14.78
C TYR A 191 -7.02 -9.91 15.76
N ARG A 192 -6.90 -10.17 17.06
CA ARG A 192 -7.64 -9.40 18.05
C ARG A 192 -7.30 -7.92 18.00
N LEU A 193 -6.02 -7.57 17.83
CA LEU A 193 -5.60 -6.17 17.68
C LEU A 193 -6.18 -5.53 16.42
N SER A 194 -6.14 -6.21 15.28
CA SER A 194 -6.70 -5.67 14.03
C SER A 194 -8.20 -5.43 14.13
N LEU A 195 -8.96 -6.37 14.72
CA LEU A 195 -10.40 -6.22 14.94
C LEU A 195 -10.74 -5.01 15.82
N LEU A 196 -9.92 -4.72 16.85
CA LEU A 196 -10.10 -3.53 17.68
C LEU A 196 -9.88 -2.24 16.88
N GLU A 197 -8.92 -2.21 15.95
CA GLU A 197 -8.69 -1.06 15.08
C GLU A 197 -9.82 -0.86 14.07
N TYR A 198 -10.31 -1.93 13.43
CA TYR A 198 -11.48 -1.85 12.55
C TYR A 198 -12.73 -1.33 13.28
N LYS A 199 -12.96 -1.77 14.53
CA LYS A 199 -14.05 -1.25 15.37
C LYS A 199 -13.89 0.25 15.67
N LYS A 200 -12.66 0.74 15.89
CA LYS A 200 -12.41 2.19 16.07
C LYS A 200 -12.67 2.98 14.79
N LEU A 201 -12.39 2.39 13.63
CA LEU A 201 -12.60 3.02 12.32
C LEU A 201 -14.05 2.93 11.84
N ASN A 202 -14.93 2.23 12.56
CA ASN A 202 -16.31 1.89 12.15
C ASN A 202 -16.39 1.14 10.81
N ASN A 203 -15.30 0.48 10.38
CA ASN A 203 -15.23 -0.28 9.12
C ASN A 203 -15.51 -1.77 9.36
N ILE A 204 -16.74 -2.09 9.77
CA ILE A 204 -17.14 -3.45 10.19
C ILE A 204 -17.47 -4.33 8.96
N GLU A 205 -17.80 -3.73 7.82
CA GLU A 205 -18.19 -4.46 6.60
C GLU A 205 -17.00 -4.95 5.76
N ASP A 206 -15.77 -4.56 6.10
CA ASP A 206 -14.57 -4.95 5.34
C ASP A 206 -14.38 -6.47 5.32
N SER A 207 -14.07 -7.04 4.15
CA SER A 207 -13.75 -8.47 3.98
C SER A 207 -12.66 -8.91 4.96
N ASN A 208 -11.66 -8.04 5.17
CA ASN A 208 -10.54 -8.32 6.08
C ASN A 208 -10.99 -8.45 7.54
N TYR A 209 -12.01 -7.69 7.96
CA TYR A 209 -12.58 -7.78 9.30
C TYR A 209 -13.32 -9.12 9.50
N GLN A 210 -14.07 -9.54 8.47
CA GLN A 210 -14.81 -10.79 8.48
C GLN A 210 -13.88 -12.01 8.56
N GLU A 211 -12.82 -12.03 7.74
CA GLU A 211 -11.78 -13.06 7.78
C GLU A 211 -11.13 -13.17 9.17
N GLY A 212 -10.81 -12.02 9.79
CA GLY A 212 -10.26 -11.99 11.15
C GLY A 212 -11.22 -12.57 12.19
N CYS A 213 -12.52 -12.28 12.09
CA CYS A 213 -13.54 -12.84 12.98
C CYS A 213 -13.71 -14.35 12.79
N ILE A 214 -13.70 -14.85 11.54
CA ILE A 214 -13.76 -16.28 11.21
C ILE A 214 -12.53 -17.01 11.80
N PHE A 215 -11.34 -16.44 11.65
CA PHE A 215 -10.13 -17.02 12.25
C PHE A 215 -10.25 -17.11 13.77
N MET A 216 -10.70 -16.04 14.43
CA MET A 216 -10.87 -16.01 15.89
C MET A 216 -11.93 -17.01 16.36
N ALA A 217 -13.04 -17.16 15.64
CA ALA A 217 -14.07 -18.15 15.95
C ALA A 217 -13.51 -19.58 15.88
N ASN A 218 -12.75 -19.90 14.83
CA ASN A 218 -12.09 -21.21 14.68
C ASN A 218 -11.04 -21.45 15.76
N TYR A 219 -10.30 -20.41 16.16
CA TYR A 219 -9.33 -20.49 17.24
C TYR A 219 -9.99 -20.81 18.60
N TYR A 220 -11.09 -20.12 18.94
CA TYR A 220 -11.83 -20.40 20.19
C TYR A 220 -12.57 -21.74 20.15
N LYS A 221 -13.07 -22.15 18.98
CA LYS A 221 -13.64 -23.50 18.75
C LYS A 221 -12.62 -24.58 19.12
N ARG A 222 -11.37 -24.46 18.65
CA ARG A 222 -10.29 -25.41 18.98
C ARG A 222 -9.94 -25.41 20.47
N LYS A 223 -10.08 -24.28 21.17
CA LYS A 223 -9.88 -24.16 22.62
C LYS A 223 -11.12 -24.56 23.46
N LYS A 224 -12.18 -25.09 22.83
CA LYS A 224 -13.47 -25.44 23.47
C LYS A 224 -14.15 -24.28 24.21
N ASN A 225 -13.86 -23.04 23.82
CA ASN A 225 -14.50 -21.86 24.41
C ASN A 225 -15.59 -21.35 23.46
N TYR A 226 -16.72 -22.04 23.44
CA TYR A 226 -17.78 -21.79 22.46
C TYR A 226 -18.49 -20.45 22.66
N GLN A 227 -18.61 -19.96 23.89
CA GLN A 227 -19.23 -18.65 24.18
C GLN A 227 -18.48 -17.50 23.49
N ASN A 228 -17.16 -17.53 23.51
CA ASN A 228 -16.36 -16.52 22.82
C ASN A 228 -16.39 -16.72 21.31
N ALA A 229 -16.41 -17.97 20.82
CA ALA A 229 -16.54 -18.24 19.39
C ALA A 229 -17.86 -17.69 18.82
N GLU A 230 -18.98 -17.85 19.53
CA GLU A 230 -20.28 -17.32 19.12
C GLU A 230 -20.29 -15.79 19.00
N LYS A 231 -19.62 -15.08 19.91
CA LYS A 231 -19.53 -13.60 19.86
C LYS A 231 -18.90 -13.10 18.56
N TYR A 232 -17.81 -13.73 18.11
CA TYR A 232 -17.17 -13.34 16.85
C TYR A 232 -17.97 -13.76 15.61
N LEU A 233 -18.76 -14.83 15.71
CA LEU A 233 -19.63 -15.27 14.62
C LEU A 233 -20.90 -14.43 14.50
N GLN A 234 -21.38 -13.84 15.59
CA GLN A 234 -22.48 -12.88 15.54
C GLN A 234 -22.17 -11.69 14.62
N ASP A 235 -20.92 -11.21 14.66
CA ASP A 235 -20.41 -10.13 13.82
C ASP A 235 -20.30 -10.54 12.32
N VAL A 236 -20.45 -11.82 11.97
CA VAL A 236 -20.19 -12.39 10.61
C VAL A 236 -21.38 -13.22 10.06
N LEU A 237 -22.54 -13.14 10.71
CA LEU A 237 -23.75 -13.91 10.40
C LEU A 237 -24.28 -13.74 8.98
N HIS A 238 -23.93 -12.66 8.30
CA HIS A 238 -24.31 -12.39 6.90
C HIS A 238 -23.56 -13.27 5.90
N THR A 239 -22.37 -13.76 6.23
CA THR A 239 -21.55 -14.60 5.34
C THR A 239 -21.96 -16.07 5.37
N GLU A 240 -21.78 -16.80 4.26
CA GLU A 240 -22.09 -18.24 4.21
C GLU A 240 -21.19 -19.07 5.14
N GLU A 241 -19.90 -18.73 5.21
CA GLU A 241 -18.93 -19.37 6.10
C GLU A 241 -19.24 -19.12 7.58
N GLY A 242 -19.69 -17.91 7.94
CA GLY A 242 -20.16 -17.62 9.29
C GLY A 242 -21.37 -18.49 9.66
N LYS A 243 -22.34 -18.66 8.75
CA LYS A 243 -23.53 -19.49 8.98
C LYS A 243 -23.21 -20.97 9.11
N SER A 244 -22.28 -21.51 8.32
CA SER A 244 -21.86 -22.91 8.43
C SER A 244 -21.18 -23.18 9.78
N LEU A 245 -20.27 -22.29 10.20
CA LEU A 245 -19.57 -22.40 11.48
C LEU A 245 -20.51 -22.31 12.69
N VAL A 246 -21.57 -21.49 12.64
CA VAL A 246 -22.59 -21.44 13.70
C VAL A 246 -23.36 -22.77 13.80
N LYS A 247 -23.69 -23.41 12.67
CA LYS A 247 -24.36 -24.72 12.68
C LYS A 247 -23.46 -25.81 13.28
N GLU A 248 -22.18 -25.82 12.91
CA GLU A 248 -21.19 -26.73 13.47
C GLU A 248 -21.05 -26.55 15.00
N LEU A 249 -20.95 -25.31 15.47
CA LEU A 249 -20.83 -25.03 16.91
C LEU A 249 -22.04 -25.54 17.71
N LYS A 250 -23.27 -25.34 17.19
CA LYS A 250 -24.48 -25.85 17.84
C LYS A 250 -24.49 -27.38 17.91
N SER A 251 -24.03 -28.07 16.87
CA SER A 251 -23.92 -29.54 16.91
C SER A 251 -22.88 -30.02 17.94
N LEU A 252 -21.76 -29.32 18.08
CA LEU A 252 -20.71 -29.68 19.04
C LEU A 252 -21.14 -29.42 20.49
N GLN A 253 -21.84 -28.32 20.75
CA GLN A 253 -22.42 -28.03 22.07
C GLN A 253 -23.45 -29.07 22.49
N MET A 254 -24.29 -29.55 21.55
CA MET A 254 -25.26 -30.62 21.82
C MET A 254 -24.62 -31.99 22.03
N ALA A 255 -23.40 -32.22 21.54
CA ALA A 255 -22.67 -33.48 21.74
C ALA A 255 -21.89 -33.52 23.07
N GLU A 256 -21.63 -32.37 23.69
CA GLU A 256 -20.91 -32.25 24.97
C GLU A 256 -21.84 -32.02 26.18
N ALA A 257 -23.16 -31.89 25.95
CA ALA A 257 -24.22 -31.76 26.95
C ALA A 257 -24.88 -33.13 27.24
#